data_AF-A0A7C6UN86-F1
#
_entry.id   AF-A0A7C6UN86-F1
#
_cell.length_a   1.000
_cell.length_b   1.000
_cell.length_c   1.000
_cell.angle_alpha   90.00
_cell.angle_beta   90.00
_cell.angle_gamma   90.00
#
_symmetry.space_group_name_H-M   'P 1'
#
loop_
_entity.id
_entity.type
_entity.pdbx_description
1 polymer ?
#
loop_
_entity_poly.entity_id
_entity_poly.type
_entity_poly.pdbx_seq_one_letter_code
_entity_poly.pdbx_strand_id
1 'polypeptide(L)' 'PFFIVDAYTRRILSRVGYKLPKTYDQLRLKIEASIPRDLYIYNEFHALFVEHAKCHCLKSPRCEGCPLACICAEYD' A
#
# COMPACT_ATOMS: atom_id res chain seq x y z
N PRO A 1 -18.81 -2.74 -2.90
CA PRO A 1 -17.42 -2.51 -3.38
C PRO A 1 -16.45 -3.41 -2.61
N PHE A 2 -15.35 -3.81 -3.24
CA PHE A 2 -14.23 -4.51 -2.59
C PHE A 2 -12.93 -3.81 -2.97
N PHE A 3 -11.96 -3.80 -2.06
CA PHE A 3 -10.65 -3.20 -2.31
C PHE A 3 -9.75 -4.19 -3.06
N ILE A 4 -9.03 -3.70 -4.07
CA ILE A 4 -8.09 -4.51 -4.85
C ILE A 4 -6.72 -4.47 -4.17
N VAL A 5 -6.26 -5.62 -3.71
CA VAL A 5 -4.91 -5.78 -3.15
C VAL A 5 -4.00 -6.36 -4.21
N ASP A 6 -2.84 -5.75 -4.43
CA ASP A 6 -1.86 -6.25 -5.38
C ASP A 6 -0.46 -6.38 -4.74
N ALA A 7 0.53 -6.68 -5.57
CA ALA A 7 1.91 -6.78 -5.15
C ALA A 7 2.48 -5.43 -4.67
N TYR A 8 1.97 -4.30 -5.17
CA TYR A 8 2.40 -2.96 -4.76
C TYR A 8 1.90 -2.63 -3.37
N THR A 9 0.60 -2.82 -3.13
CA THR A 9 -0.04 -2.66 -1.83
C THR A 9 0.69 -3.47 -0.75
N ARG A 10 0.96 -4.76 -1.03
CA ARG A 10 1.71 -5.61 -0.10
C ARG A 10 3.12 -5.12 0.15
N ARG A 11 3.88 -4.77 -0.90
CA ARG A 11 5.27 -4.32 -0.75
C ARG A 11 5.35 -3.02 0.05
N ILE A 12 4.53 -2.03 -0.29
CA ILE A 12 4.54 -0.72 0.35
C ILE A 12 4.16 -0.85 1.82
N LEU A 13 3.05 -1.53 2.14
CA LEU A 13 2.63 -1.67 3.54
C LEU A 13 3.66 -2.48 4.36
N SER A 14 4.29 -3.51 3.78
CA SER A 14 5.36 -4.26 4.46
C SER A 14 6.55 -3.35 4.79
N ARG A 15 7.02 -2.57 3.81
CA ARG A 15 8.17 -1.66 3.96
C ARG A 15 7.90 -0.49 4.93
N VAL A 16 6.66 -0.02 4.97
CA VAL A 16 6.22 0.96 5.96
C VAL A 16 6.22 0.37 7.38
N GLY A 17 6.25 -0.96 7.53
CA GLY A 17 6.37 -1.65 8.81
C GLY A 17 5.10 -2.34 9.27
N TYR A 18 4.08 -2.45 8.42
CA TYR A 18 2.87 -3.19 8.77
C TYR A 18 3.10 -4.69 8.77
N LYS A 19 2.70 -5.35 9.86
CA LYS A 19 2.57 -6.82 9.90
C LYS A 19 1.38 -7.25 9.04
N LEU A 20 1.67 -7.80 7.87
CA LEU A 20 0.66 -8.18 6.89
C LEU A 20 0.14 -9.61 7.09
N PRO A 21 -1.17 -9.84 6.92
CA PRO A 21 -1.72 -11.18 6.83
C PRO A 21 -1.16 -11.95 5.62
N LYS A 22 -1.06 -13.27 5.76
CA LYS A 22 -0.53 -14.14 4.70
C LYS A 22 -1.47 -14.23 3.50
N THR A 23 -2.79 -14.24 3.72
CA THR A 23 -3.75 -14.44 2.64
C THR A 23 -4.22 -13.13 2.03
N TYR A 24 -4.67 -13.20 0.77
CA TYR A 24 -5.28 -12.09 0.05
C TYR A 24 -6.46 -11.49 0.80
N ASP A 25 -7.43 -12.33 1.15
CA ASP A 25 -8.68 -11.87 1.75
C ASP A 25 -8.50 -11.24 3.13
N GLN A 26 -7.59 -11.76 3.95
CA GLN A 26 -7.32 -11.17 5.25
C GLN A 26 -6.74 -9.76 5.13
N LEU A 27 -5.83 -9.54 4.17
CA LEU A 27 -5.29 -8.20 3.93
C LEU A 27 -6.35 -7.26 3.36
N ARG A 28 -7.14 -7.73 2.39
CA ARG A 28 -8.25 -6.96 1.81
C ARG A 28 -9.24 -6.52 2.88
N LEU A 29 -9.73 -7.45 3.70
CA LEU A 29 -10.68 -7.15 4.78
C LEU A 29 -10.11 -6.18 5.81
N LYS A 30 -8.81 -6.29 6.13
CA LYS A 30 -8.14 -5.36 7.05
C LYS A 30 -8.09 -3.94 6.48
N ILE A 31 -7.84 -3.78 5.18
CA ILE A 31 -7.86 -2.48 4.51
C ILE A 31 -9.29 -1.93 4.48
N GLU A 32 -10.27 -2.71 4.01
CA GLU A 32 -11.68 -2.32 3.96
C GLU A 32 -12.26 -1.93 5.33
N ALA A 33 -11.75 -2.51 6.42
CA ALA A 33 -12.13 -2.14 7.78
C ALA A 33 -11.49 -0.83 8.28
N SER A 34 -10.45 -0.34 7.60
CA SER A 34 -9.66 0.83 8.03
C SER A 34 -10.00 2.12 7.27
N ILE A 35 -10.79 2.04 6.20
CA ILE A 35 -11.18 3.19 5.36
C ILE A 35 -12.69 3.15 5.04
N PRO A 36 -13.33 4.27 4.69
CA PRO A 36 -14.76 4.30 4.40
C PRO A 36 -15.13 3.35 3.25
N ARG A 37 -16.26 2.64 3.40
CA ARG A 37 -16.77 1.69 2.41
C ARG A 37 -17.39 2.41 1.21
N ASP A 38 -16.53 2.85 0.30
CA ASP A 38 -16.91 3.59 -0.90
C ASP A 38 -16.07 3.15 -2.11
N LEU A 39 -16.71 3.02 -3.28
CA LEU A 39 -16.05 2.51 -4.49
C LEU A 39 -15.00 3.50 -5.02
N TYR A 40 -15.30 4.80 -4.98
CA TYR A 40 -14.38 5.83 -5.45
C TYR A 40 -13.14 5.86 -4.56
N ILE A 41 -13.32 5.87 -3.24
CA ILE A 41 -12.20 5.83 -2.28
C ILE A 41 -11.33 4.58 -2.48
N TYR A 42 -11.92 3.41 -2.71
CA TYR A 42 -11.16 2.19 -2.92
C TYR A 42 -10.33 2.24 -4.20
N ASN A 43 -10.91 2.75 -5.29
CA ASN A 43 -10.23 2.86 -6.58
C ASN A 43 -9.10 3.90 -6.51
N GLU A 44 -9.34 5.06 -5.90
CA GLU A 44 -8.33 6.10 -5.72
C GLU A 44 -7.18 5.60 -4.84
N PHE A 45 -7.49 4.96 -3.70
CA PHE A 45 -6.46 4.48 -2.80
C PHE A 45 -5.60 3.37 -3.43
N HIS A 46 -6.20 2.48 -4.21
CA HIS A 46 -5.45 1.51 -5.02
C HIS A 46 -4.55 2.21 -6.06
N ALA A 47 -5.06 3.20 -6.77
CA ALA A 47 -4.28 3.98 -7.74
C ALA A 47 -3.09 4.70 -7.10
N LEU A 48 -3.25 5.22 -5.88
CA LEU A 48 -2.16 5.84 -5.12
C LEU A 48 -1.04 4.84 -4.78
N PHE A 49 -1.37 3.59 -4.41
CA PHE A 49 -0.34 2.56 -4.22
C PHE A 49 0.40 2.23 -5.53
N VAL A 50 -0.33 2.13 -6.64
CA VAL A 50 0.26 1.87 -7.96
C VAL A 50 1.21 2.99 -8.34
N GLU A 51 0.80 4.25 -8.20
CA GLU A 51 1.64 5.40 -8.54
C GLU A 51 2.86 5.50 -7.63
N HIS A 52 2.67 5.34 -6.32
CA HIS A 52 3.77 5.32 -5.35
C HIS A 52 4.80 4.22 -5.67
N ALA A 53 4.34 3.04 -6.09
CA ALA A 53 5.21 1.93 -6.49
C ALA A 53 5.98 2.18 -7.80
N LYS A 54 5.46 3.01 -8.71
CA LYS A 54 6.13 3.40 -9.95
C LYS A 54 7.18 4.49 -9.71
N CYS A 55 6.85 5.48 -8.89
CA CYS A 55 7.71 6.65 -8.66
C CYS A 55 8.82 6.39 -7.63
N HIS A 56 8.52 5.69 -6.54
CA HIS A 56 9.42 5.59 -5.37
C HIS A 56 9.64 4.16 -4.90
N CYS A 57 8.56 3.44 -4.56
CA CYS A 57 8.68 2.13 -3.91
C CYS A 57 8.78 0.98 -4.93
N LEU A 58 9.73 1.08 -5.86
CA LEU A 58 10.01 0.04 -6.87
C LEU A 58 10.61 -1.22 -6.21
N LYS A 59 10.91 -2.27 -6.98
CA LYS A 59 11.60 -3.47 -6.45
C LYS A 59 12.93 -3.10 -5.78
N SER A 60 13.77 -2.34 -6.48
CA SER A 60 14.88 -1.59 -5.90
C SER A 60 14.39 -0.18 -5.60
N PRO A 61 14.20 0.23 -4.34
CA PRO A 61 13.49 1.45 -4.01
C PRO A 61 14.28 2.70 -4.42
N ARG A 62 13.55 3.78 -4.71
CA ARG A 62 14.06 5.15 -4.82
C ARG A 62 13.45 5.96 -3.69
N CYS A 63 14.07 5.87 -2.51
CA CYS A 63 13.55 6.46 -1.28
C CYS A 63 13.67 7.98 -1.24
N GLU A 64 14.63 8.56 -1.96
CA GLU A 64 14.79 10.00 -2.07
C GLU A 64 13.50 10.66 -2.56
N GLY A 65 13.01 11.66 -1.80
CA GLY A 65 11.76 12.37 -2.09
C GLY A 65 10.48 11.54 -1.91
N CYS A 66 10.57 10.32 -1.38
CA CYS A 66 9.41 9.47 -1.12
C CYS A 66 8.47 10.14 -0.09
N PRO A 67 7.17 10.30 -0.39
CA PRO A 67 6.24 10.97 0.54
C PRO A 67 5.98 10.16 1.82
N LEU A 68 6.36 8.89 1.86
CA LEU A 68 6.23 8.02 3.03
C LEU A 68 7.54 7.92 3.83
N ALA A 69 8.58 8.68 3.49
CA ALA A 69 9.91 8.58 4.09
C ALA A 69 9.89 8.67 5.62
N CYS A 70 9.09 9.60 6.18
CA CYS A 70 9.01 9.83 7.63
C CYS A 70 8.38 8.69 8.42
N ILE A 71 7.67 7.76 7.75
CA ILE A 71 7.02 6.61 8.39
C ILE A 71 7.52 5.26 7.85
N CYS A 72 8.46 5.26 6.91
CA CYS A 72 8.92 4.04 6.25
C CYS A 72 9.96 3.32 7.12
N ALA A 73 9.65 2.12 7.59
CA ALA A 73 10.56 1.31 8.40
C ALA A 73 11.76 0.77 7.60
N GLU A 74 11.62 0.58 6.30
CA GLU A 74 12.67 0.14 5.37
C GLU A 74 13.14 1.29 4.45
N TYR A 75 13.27 2.51 4.99
CA TYR A 75 13.91 3.60 4.26
C TYR A 75 15.40 3.30 4.11
N ASP A 76 15.90 3.37 2.87
CA ASP A 76 17.31 3.18 2.47
C ASP A 76 17.74 4.37 1.60
#